data_AF-A0AAN6RBE8-F1
#
_entry.id   AF-A0AAN6RBE8-F1
#
_cell.length_a   1.000
_cell.length_b   1.000
_cell.length_c   1.000
_cell.angle_alpha   90.00
_cell.angle_beta   90.00
_cell.angle_gamma   90.00
#
_symmetry.space_group_name_H-M   'P 1'
#
loop_
_entity.id
_entity.type
_entity.pdbx_description
1 polymer ?
#
loop_
_entity_poly.entity_id
_entity_poly.type
_entity_poly.pdbx_seq_one_letter_code
_entity_poly.pdbx_strand_id
1 'polypeptide(L)'
;MKTSVLSALLVVLFAAFAAAWSKEDHEIFRLRDEVALHSGENITFYDLLGVKPSASQDELTKAYRKKSRELHPDKARKSFEAKRVLENKKKGKKVTKQASKKEIDAYLKEATAAYQRLSVVANVLKGENRDRYDHFLKNGFPKWRGTGYYYQRYRPGLGSVMLGMLIVIGGGMHYFALVMAWKRRREFVERYIRHARRTAWGDDTGIQGIPGIDATATPPPVNTEQWDDESDEAPQEMAPMNRRQKRAMEKENRKDKKSTVVKKARKSGISTPVEAQLTSGPQGAKKRIVAENGKVLVVDSAGNVFLEEESEEGQKQEFLLDPDEEPQPTIYDTLLFKLPKFAYNQTVGRLTGNRQAVEEPLLESNDQPEEEIALANATANNVNGETRKRKAKAKATR
;
A
#
# COMPACT_ATOMS: atom_id res chain seq x y z
N MET A 1 -13.37 16.05 -14.99
CA MET A 1 -13.38 15.13 -16.14
C MET A 1 -14.04 13.84 -15.70
N LYS A 2 -15.05 13.33 -16.44
CA LYS A 2 -15.79 12.13 -16.04
C LYS A 2 -14.80 10.97 -15.87
N THR A 3 -14.91 10.21 -14.77
CA THR A 3 -14.01 9.09 -14.45
C THR A 3 -13.83 8.11 -15.62
N SER A 4 -14.87 7.92 -16.43
CA SER A 4 -14.85 7.13 -17.66
C SER A 4 -13.87 7.64 -18.73
N VAL A 5 -13.73 8.96 -18.86
CA VAL A 5 -12.81 9.58 -19.83
C VAL A 5 -11.36 9.41 -19.36
N LEU A 6 -11.14 9.54 -18.04
CA LEU A 6 -9.81 9.37 -17.45
C LEU A 6 -9.35 7.91 -17.55
N SER A 7 -10.24 6.95 -17.29
CA SER A 7 -9.97 5.51 -17.49
C SER A 7 -9.70 5.16 -18.95
N ALA A 8 -10.47 5.71 -19.90
CA ALA A 8 -10.25 5.46 -21.33
C ALA A 8 -8.89 6.02 -21.81
N LEU A 9 -8.51 7.20 -21.33
CA LEU A 9 -7.22 7.81 -21.65
C LEU A 9 -6.06 6.99 -21.07
N LEU A 10 -6.24 6.44 -19.87
CA LEU A 10 -5.28 5.55 -19.22
C LEU A 10 -5.10 4.23 -20.01
N VAL A 11 -6.18 3.65 -20.53
CA VAL A 11 -6.12 2.45 -21.39
C VAL A 11 -5.43 2.75 -22.72
N VAL A 12 -5.72 3.88 -23.36
CA VAL A 12 -5.06 4.29 -24.61
C VAL A 12 -3.57 4.57 -24.38
N LEU A 13 -3.22 5.19 -23.25
CA LEU A 13 -1.83 5.39 -22.85
C LEU A 13 -1.11 4.05 -22.67
N PHE A 14 -1.72 3.10 -21.96
CA PHE A 14 -1.14 1.75 -21.79
C PHE A 14 -1.04 0.97 -23.11
N ALA A 15 -2.01 1.11 -24.02
CA ALA A 15 -1.96 0.51 -25.34
C ALA A 15 -0.82 1.11 -26.19
N ALA A 16 -0.55 2.42 -26.07
CA ALA A 16 0.59 3.04 -26.74
C ALA A 16 1.96 2.55 -26.21
N PHE A 17 2.02 2.08 -24.96
CA PHE A 17 3.21 1.44 -24.39
C PHE A 17 3.36 -0.04 -24.76
N ALA A 18 2.36 -0.66 -25.41
CA ALA A 18 2.47 -2.00 -25.94
C ALA A 18 3.22 -1.99 -27.28
N ALA A 19 4.53 -1.74 -27.22
CA ALA A 19 5.41 -1.90 -28.39
C ALA A 19 5.51 -3.40 -28.73
N ALA A 20 4.75 -3.83 -29.73
CA ALA A 20 4.90 -5.15 -30.32
C ALA A 20 6.10 -5.16 -31.28
N TRP A 21 6.82 -6.28 -31.33
CA TRP A 21 7.89 -6.46 -32.31
C TRP A 21 7.32 -6.49 -33.73
N SER A 22 8.06 -5.92 -34.67
CA SER A 22 7.68 -5.90 -36.08
C SER A 22 7.93 -7.26 -36.75
N LYS A 23 7.48 -7.41 -38.00
CA LYS A 23 7.75 -8.62 -38.79
C LYS A 23 9.26 -8.82 -39.02
N GLU A 24 9.99 -7.74 -39.27
CA GLU A 24 11.44 -7.80 -39.49
C GLU A 24 12.18 -8.27 -38.24
N ASP A 25 11.71 -7.90 -37.04
CA ASP A 25 12.29 -8.38 -35.77
C ASP A 25 12.15 -9.91 -35.65
N HIS A 26 10.96 -10.43 -35.99
CA HIS A 26 10.71 -11.88 -35.99
C HIS A 26 11.59 -12.62 -37.00
N GLU A 27 11.85 -12.02 -38.17
CA GLU A 27 12.78 -12.57 -39.17
C GLU A 27 14.21 -12.61 -38.63
N ILE A 28 14.67 -11.56 -37.93
CA ILE A 28 15.98 -11.55 -37.27
C ILE A 28 16.06 -12.65 -36.20
N PHE A 29 15.03 -12.82 -35.37
CA PHE A 29 15.02 -13.84 -34.31
C PHE A 29 15.08 -15.25 -34.90
N ARG A 30 14.25 -15.52 -35.91
CA ARG A 30 14.25 -16.81 -36.61
C ARG A 30 15.60 -17.10 -37.26
N LEU A 31 16.17 -16.12 -37.95
CA LEU A 31 17.46 -16.27 -38.60
C LEU A 31 18.58 -16.55 -37.59
N ARG A 32 18.55 -15.88 -36.44
CA ARG A 32 19.50 -16.09 -35.34
C ARG A 32 19.38 -17.49 -34.75
N ASP A 33 18.16 -18.00 -34.56
CA ASP A 33 17.94 -19.36 -34.07
C ASP A 33 18.40 -20.42 -35.09
N GLU A 34 18.16 -20.19 -36.39
CA GLU A 34 18.67 -21.03 -37.48
C GLU A 34 20.20 -21.05 -37.54
N VAL A 35 20.84 -19.90 -37.29
CA VAL A 35 22.30 -19.79 -37.19
C VAL A 35 22.81 -20.54 -35.95
N ALA A 36 22.17 -20.36 -34.81
CA ALA A 36 22.53 -21.03 -33.56
C ALA A 36 22.43 -22.56 -33.68
N LEU A 37 21.39 -23.07 -34.35
CA LEU A 37 21.17 -24.51 -34.53
C LEU A 37 22.26 -25.18 -35.39
N HIS A 38 22.76 -24.49 -36.41
CA HIS A 38 23.73 -25.07 -37.35
C HIS A 38 25.18 -24.70 -37.10
N SER A 39 25.43 -23.52 -36.53
CA SER A 39 26.78 -22.97 -36.33
C SER A 39 27.21 -22.94 -34.86
N GLY A 40 26.26 -23.01 -33.93
CA GLY A 40 26.49 -22.95 -32.47
C GLY A 40 25.94 -21.66 -31.84
N GLU A 41 25.52 -21.74 -30.57
CA GLU A 41 24.77 -20.67 -29.87
C GLU A 41 25.56 -19.35 -29.69
N ASN A 42 26.89 -19.42 -29.68
CA ASN A 42 27.76 -18.28 -29.41
C ASN A 42 28.22 -17.52 -30.67
N ILE A 43 27.73 -17.89 -31.86
CA ILE A 43 28.15 -17.27 -33.12
C ILE A 43 27.19 -16.17 -33.51
N THR A 44 27.70 -14.95 -33.64
CA THR A 44 26.92 -13.80 -34.13
C THR A 44 26.92 -13.71 -35.66
N PHE A 45 26.06 -12.86 -36.22
CA PHE A 45 26.05 -12.58 -37.66
C PHE A 45 27.37 -11.98 -38.15
N TYR A 46 28.03 -11.19 -37.29
CA TYR A 46 29.34 -10.62 -37.55
C TYR A 46 30.43 -11.70 -37.60
N ASP A 47 30.40 -12.66 -36.66
CA ASP A 47 31.35 -13.78 -36.61
C ASP A 47 31.20 -14.71 -37.81
N LEU A 48 29.96 -14.92 -38.30
CA LEU A 48 29.71 -15.70 -39.52
C LEU A 48 30.42 -15.09 -40.75
N LEU A 49 30.37 -13.76 -40.89
CA LEU A 49 31.07 -13.04 -41.94
C LEU A 49 32.58 -12.86 -41.66
N GLY A 50 33.00 -13.01 -40.40
CA GLY A 50 34.38 -12.81 -39.96
C GLY A 50 34.76 -11.34 -39.84
N VAL A 51 33.83 -10.50 -39.41
CA VAL A 51 34.02 -9.05 -39.21
C VAL A 51 33.68 -8.65 -37.78
N LYS A 52 34.11 -7.46 -37.35
CA LYS A 52 33.70 -6.89 -36.05
C LYS A 52 32.33 -6.19 -36.18
N PRO A 53 31.56 -6.07 -35.09
CA PRO A 53 30.31 -5.29 -35.08
C PRO A 53 30.48 -3.82 -35.51
N SER A 54 31.69 -3.27 -35.33
CA SER A 54 32.07 -1.90 -35.75
C SER A 54 32.46 -1.77 -37.23
N ALA A 55 32.37 -2.84 -38.03
CA ALA A 55 32.81 -2.83 -39.42
C ALA A 55 31.97 -1.89 -40.31
N SER A 56 32.63 -1.28 -41.29
CA SER A 56 31.97 -0.40 -42.26
C SER A 56 31.16 -1.21 -43.29
N GLN A 57 30.26 -0.53 -44.01
CA GLN A 57 29.42 -1.16 -45.03
C GLN A 57 30.23 -1.77 -46.18
N ASP A 58 31.35 -1.15 -46.54
CA ASP A 58 32.25 -1.63 -47.57
C ASP A 58 33.00 -2.90 -47.12
N GLU A 59 33.42 -2.94 -45.86
CA GLU A 59 34.02 -4.13 -45.25
C GLU A 59 33.03 -5.29 -45.21
N LEU A 60 31.77 -5.04 -44.84
CA LEU A 60 30.70 -6.04 -44.88
C LEU A 60 30.50 -6.59 -46.30
N THR A 61 30.52 -5.73 -47.30
CA THR A 61 30.38 -6.14 -48.70
C THR A 61 31.56 -6.98 -49.18
N LYS A 62 32.79 -6.60 -48.83
CA LYS A 62 34.01 -7.36 -49.14
C LYS A 62 34.01 -8.72 -48.45
N ALA A 63 33.69 -8.76 -47.16
CA ALA A 63 33.62 -9.99 -46.37
C ALA A 63 32.56 -10.96 -46.91
N TYR A 64 31.37 -10.45 -47.22
CA TYR A 64 30.32 -11.23 -47.86
C TYR A 64 30.76 -11.81 -49.21
N ARG A 65 31.38 -11.01 -50.09
CA ARG A 65 31.88 -11.50 -51.39
C ARG A 65 32.95 -12.59 -51.23
N LYS A 66 33.78 -12.52 -50.18
CA LYS A 66 34.76 -13.56 -49.87
C LYS A 66 34.06 -14.85 -49.42
N LYS A 67 33.20 -14.77 -48.42
CA LYS A 67 32.46 -15.92 -47.85
C LYS A 67 31.49 -16.56 -48.86
N SER A 68 30.80 -15.77 -49.67
CA SER A 68 29.91 -16.24 -50.74
C SER A 68 30.67 -17.09 -51.76
N ARG A 69 31.86 -16.67 -52.20
CA ARG A 69 32.69 -17.45 -53.14
C ARG A 69 33.23 -18.75 -52.57
N GLU A 70 33.41 -18.82 -51.25
CA GLU A 70 33.86 -20.01 -50.52
C GLU A 70 32.71 -21.02 -50.34
N LEU A 71 31.51 -20.54 -50.00
CA LEU A 71 30.34 -21.37 -49.66
C LEU A 71 29.32 -21.53 -50.80
N HIS A 72 29.66 -21.14 -52.03
CA HIS A 72 28.74 -21.20 -53.17
C HIS A 72 28.33 -22.65 -53.52
N PRO A 73 27.04 -22.92 -53.81
CA PRO A 73 26.54 -24.26 -54.13
C PRO A 73 27.23 -24.90 -55.34
N ASP A 74 27.61 -24.15 -56.38
CA ASP A 74 28.32 -24.71 -57.54
C ASP A 74 29.66 -25.38 -57.18
N LYS A 75 30.33 -24.88 -56.14
CA LYS A 75 31.58 -25.47 -55.65
C LYS A 75 31.34 -26.57 -54.62
N ALA A 76 30.12 -26.71 -54.11
CA ALA A 76 29.79 -27.64 -53.05
C ALA A 76 30.10 -29.09 -53.47
N ARG A 77 29.70 -29.52 -54.67
CA ARG A 77 30.00 -30.89 -55.16
C ARG A 77 31.51 -31.19 -55.16
N LYS A 78 32.32 -30.29 -55.73
CA LYS A 78 33.79 -30.45 -55.75
C LYS A 78 34.36 -30.47 -54.33
N SER A 79 33.86 -29.60 -53.45
CA SER A 79 34.28 -29.56 -52.04
C SER A 79 33.93 -30.85 -51.28
N PHE A 80 32.80 -31.47 -51.58
CA PHE A 80 32.37 -32.73 -50.98
C PHE A 80 33.26 -33.89 -51.41
N GLU A 81 33.50 -34.00 -52.71
CA GLU A 81 34.41 -35.01 -53.27
C GLU A 81 35.82 -34.86 -52.68
N ALA A 82 36.34 -33.63 -52.59
CA ALA A 82 37.64 -33.34 -51.98
C ALA A 82 37.69 -33.68 -50.48
N LYS A 83 36.67 -33.29 -49.70
CA LYS A 83 36.56 -33.64 -48.27
C LYS A 83 36.55 -35.16 -48.07
N ARG A 84 35.80 -35.88 -48.90
CA ARG A 84 35.69 -37.34 -48.85
C ARG A 84 37.00 -38.03 -49.22
N VAL A 85 37.72 -37.54 -50.23
CA VAL A 85 39.06 -38.05 -50.57
C VAL A 85 40.03 -37.83 -49.41
N LEU A 86 40.02 -36.64 -48.80
CA LEU A 86 40.85 -36.33 -47.63
C LEU A 86 40.53 -37.26 -46.45
N GLU A 87 39.26 -37.50 -46.16
CA GLU A 87 38.81 -38.37 -45.07
C GLU A 87 39.21 -39.83 -45.30
N ASN A 88 39.06 -40.34 -46.54
CA ASN A 88 39.47 -41.69 -46.88
C ASN A 88 40.99 -41.87 -46.83
N LYS A 89 41.76 -40.84 -47.24
CA LYS A 89 43.22 -40.82 -47.09
C LYS A 89 43.63 -40.87 -45.61
N LYS A 90 42.96 -40.10 -44.75
CA LYS A 90 43.17 -40.16 -43.28
C LYS A 90 42.84 -41.55 -42.71
N LYS A 91 41.84 -42.23 -43.26
CA LYS A 91 41.44 -43.60 -42.87
C LYS A 91 42.25 -44.71 -43.55
N GLY A 92 43.31 -44.38 -44.30
CA GLY A 92 44.20 -45.36 -44.94
C GLY A 92 43.60 -46.17 -46.10
N LYS A 93 42.40 -45.83 -46.60
CA LYS A 93 41.74 -46.57 -47.70
C LYS A 93 42.29 -46.10 -49.06
N LYS A 94 42.92 -47.00 -49.81
CA LYS A 94 43.51 -46.72 -51.15
C LYS A 94 42.49 -46.72 -52.31
N VAL A 95 41.34 -47.39 -52.18
CA VAL A 95 40.31 -47.45 -53.22
C VAL A 95 38.99 -46.92 -52.68
N THR A 96 38.48 -45.86 -53.29
CA THR A 96 37.21 -45.23 -52.90
C THR A 96 36.14 -45.46 -53.96
N LYS A 97 35.03 -46.09 -53.58
CA LYS A 97 33.79 -46.02 -54.39
C LYS A 97 33.40 -44.55 -54.55
N GLN A 98 32.79 -44.17 -55.67
CA GLN A 98 32.20 -42.84 -55.82
C GLN A 98 31.05 -42.66 -54.80
N ALA A 99 30.77 -41.42 -54.41
CA ALA A 99 29.67 -41.15 -53.49
C ALA A 99 28.32 -41.48 -54.13
N SER A 100 27.39 -41.96 -53.30
CA SER A 100 26.03 -42.23 -53.77
C SER A 100 25.41 -40.92 -54.24
N LYS A 101 24.64 -40.93 -55.33
CA LYS A 101 23.92 -39.75 -55.82
C LYS A 101 23.10 -39.10 -54.70
N LYS A 102 22.45 -39.91 -53.86
CA LYS A 102 21.69 -39.44 -52.68
C LYS A 102 22.53 -38.66 -51.67
N GLU A 103 23.78 -39.07 -51.42
CA GLU A 103 24.68 -38.36 -50.50
C GLU A 103 25.10 -37.01 -51.07
N ILE A 104 25.39 -36.97 -52.38
CA ILE A 104 25.75 -35.75 -53.08
C ILE A 104 24.58 -34.76 -53.07
N ASP A 105 23.38 -35.23 -53.40
CA ASP A 105 22.17 -34.40 -53.43
C ASP A 105 21.82 -33.85 -52.04
N ALA A 106 21.98 -34.66 -50.99
CA ALA A 106 21.80 -34.21 -49.61
C ALA A 106 22.80 -33.12 -49.22
N TYR A 107 24.08 -33.29 -49.57
CA TYR A 107 25.11 -32.27 -49.32
C TYR A 107 24.87 -30.99 -50.11
N LEU A 108 24.45 -31.09 -51.39
CA LEU A 108 24.10 -29.93 -52.20
C LEU A 108 22.92 -29.17 -51.62
N LYS A 109 21.90 -29.87 -51.12
CA LYS A 109 20.75 -29.26 -50.44
C LYS A 109 21.19 -28.51 -49.18
N GLU A 110 22.04 -29.11 -48.36
CA GLU A 110 22.57 -28.47 -47.15
C GLU A 110 23.44 -27.25 -47.47
N ALA A 111 24.34 -27.36 -48.45
CA ALA A 111 25.20 -26.27 -48.90
C ALA A 111 24.38 -25.11 -49.48
N THR A 112 23.33 -25.41 -50.25
CA THR A 112 22.40 -24.41 -50.78
C THR A 112 21.67 -23.69 -49.65
N ALA A 113 21.15 -24.43 -48.66
CA ALA A 113 20.49 -23.85 -47.50
C ALA A 113 21.45 -23.01 -46.63
N ALA A 114 22.71 -23.42 -46.48
CA ALA A 114 23.74 -22.66 -45.78
C ALA A 114 24.05 -21.34 -46.52
N TYR A 115 24.16 -21.39 -47.84
CA TYR A 115 24.38 -20.21 -48.68
C TYR A 115 23.20 -19.23 -48.62
N GLN A 116 21.97 -19.73 -48.67
CA GLN A 116 20.75 -18.92 -48.51
C GLN A 116 20.69 -18.23 -47.15
N ARG A 117 21.00 -18.93 -46.06
CA ARG A 117 21.08 -18.31 -44.72
C ARG A 117 22.13 -17.20 -44.68
N LEU A 118 23.30 -17.44 -45.27
CA LEU A 118 24.38 -16.45 -45.33
C LEU A 118 23.97 -15.21 -46.14
N SER A 119 23.25 -15.37 -47.25
CA SER A 119 22.78 -14.22 -48.04
C SER A 119 21.74 -13.39 -47.27
N VAL A 120 20.81 -14.03 -46.54
CA VAL A 120 19.84 -13.32 -45.70
C VAL A 120 20.55 -12.58 -44.56
N VAL A 121 21.50 -13.22 -43.87
CA VAL A 121 22.33 -12.57 -42.83
C VAL A 121 23.06 -11.35 -43.38
N ALA A 122 23.66 -11.49 -44.57
CA ALA A 122 24.36 -10.37 -45.20
C ALA A 122 23.42 -9.23 -45.58
N ASN A 123 22.18 -9.52 -46.00
CA ASN A 123 21.17 -8.51 -46.28
C ASN A 123 20.72 -7.79 -45.00
N VAL A 124 20.53 -8.51 -43.89
CA VAL A 124 20.21 -7.91 -42.58
C VAL A 124 21.30 -6.95 -42.13
N LEU A 125 22.57 -7.39 -42.18
CA LEU A 125 23.71 -6.55 -41.75
C LEU A 125 24.00 -5.36 -42.68
N LYS A 126 23.62 -5.46 -43.96
CA LYS A 126 23.79 -4.37 -44.93
C LYS A 126 22.63 -3.38 -44.93
N GLY A 127 21.45 -3.77 -44.46
CA GLY A 127 20.25 -2.94 -44.47
C GLY A 127 20.01 -2.20 -43.15
N GLU A 128 18.86 -1.54 -43.06
CA GLU A 128 18.37 -0.85 -41.86
C GLU A 128 18.15 -1.82 -40.67
N ASN A 129 17.95 -3.11 -40.96
CA ASN A 129 17.81 -4.16 -39.96
C ASN A 129 19.09 -4.40 -39.13
N ARG A 130 20.24 -3.82 -39.52
CA ARG A 130 21.47 -3.86 -38.73
C ARG A 130 21.27 -3.21 -37.36
N ASP A 131 20.63 -2.04 -37.30
CA ASP A 131 20.44 -1.30 -36.05
C ASP A 131 19.51 -2.08 -35.10
N ARG A 132 18.47 -2.72 -35.66
CA ARG A 132 17.58 -3.60 -34.91
C ARG A 132 18.32 -4.82 -34.38
N TYR A 133 19.15 -5.46 -35.20
CA TYR A 133 20.00 -6.56 -34.78
C TYR A 133 20.95 -6.14 -33.65
N ASP A 134 21.61 -5.00 -33.78
CA ASP A 134 22.53 -4.47 -32.77
C ASP A 134 21.82 -4.11 -31.45
N HIS A 135 20.57 -3.62 -31.53
CA HIS A 135 19.72 -3.41 -30.35
C HIS A 135 19.49 -4.72 -29.60
N PHE A 136 19.11 -5.81 -30.30
CA PHE A 136 18.91 -7.11 -29.66
C PHE A 136 20.22 -7.78 -29.21
N LEU A 137 21.33 -7.48 -29.87
CA LEU A 137 22.65 -7.94 -29.43
C LEU A 137 23.05 -7.33 -28.09
N LYS A 138 22.70 -6.06 -27.84
CA LYS A 138 22.96 -5.36 -26.58
C LYS A 138 21.96 -5.73 -25.47
N ASN A 139 20.68 -5.79 -25.81
CA ASN A 139 19.58 -5.99 -24.83
C ASN A 139 19.22 -7.47 -24.59
N GLY A 140 19.74 -8.36 -25.44
CA GLY A 140 19.42 -9.78 -25.44
C GLY A 140 18.32 -10.13 -26.45
N PHE A 141 18.38 -11.36 -26.95
CA PHE A 141 17.38 -11.90 -27.87
C PHE A 141 16.25 -12.61 -27.11
N PRO A 142 14.99 -12.47 -27.57
CA PRO A 142 13.91 -13.31 -27.07
C PRO A 142 14.12 -14.77 -27.49
N LYS A 143 13.50 -15.71 -26.75
CA LYS A 143 13.59 -17.14 -27.00
C LYS A 143 12.25 -17.67 -27.52
N TRP A 144 12.31 -18.61 -28.48
CA TRP A 144 11.12 -19.31 -28.97
C TRP A 144 10.54 -20.23 -27.88
N ARG A 145 9.23 -20.16 -27.64
CA ARG A 145 8.51 -20.98 -26.64
C ARG A 145 7.33 -21.78 -27.22
N GLY A 146 7.30 -22.01 -28.53
CA GLY A 146 6.25 -22.77 -29.22
C GLY A 146 5.18 -21.89 -29.87
N THR A 147 4.60 -20.94 -29.12
CA THR A 147 3.58 -20.01 -29.65
C THR A 147 4.15 -18.72 -30.22
N GLY A 148 5.37 -18.37 -29.82
CA GLY A 148 6.02 -17.13 -30.21
C GLY A 148 7.36 -16.91 -29.52
N TYR A 149 7.95 -15.77 -29.82
CA TYR A 149 9.14 -15.28 -29.17
C TYR A 149 8.77 -14.59 -27.85
N TYR A 150 9.56 -14.80 -26.79
CA TYR A 150 9.38 -14.09 -25.53
C TYR A 150 10.73 -13.77 -24.90
N TYR A 151 10.87 -12.59 -24.32
CA TYR A 151 11.99 -12.33 -23.42
C TYR A 151 11.94 -13.26 -22.21
N GLN A 152 13.11 -13.66 -21.74
CA GLN A 152 13.21 -14.41 -20.48
C GLN A 152 12.90 -13.45 -19.33
N ARG A 153 11.62 -13.39 -18.93
CA ARG A 153 11.17 -12.54 -17.83
C ARG A 153 11.80 -13.02 -16.52
N TYR A 154 12.18 -12.06 -15.66
CA TYR A 154 12.55 -12.35 -14.28
C TYR A 154 11.38 -13.08 -13.59
N ARG A 155 11.64 -14.28 -13.09
CA ARG A 155 10.67 -15.07 -12.33
C ARG A 155 11.16 -15.06 -10.88
N PRO A 156 10.65 -14.15 -10.04
CA PRO A 156 10.99 -14.18 -8.63
C PRO A 156 10.69 -15.57 -8.06
N GLY A 157 11.64 -16.15 -7.33
CA GLY A 157 11.43 -17.43 -6.67
C GLY A 157 10.33 -17.32 -5.60
N LEU A 158 9.75 -18.46 -5.20
CA LEU A 158 8.68 -18.52 -4.20
C LEU A 158 9.01 -17.72 -2.93
N GLY A 159 10.23 -17.84 -2.43
CA GLY A 159 10.69 -17.10 -1.25
C GLY A 159 10.67 -15.57 -1.45
N SER A 160 11.12 -15.09 -2.61
CA SER A 160 11.08 -13.64 -2.92
C SER A 160 9.64 -13.12 -3.08
N VAL A 161 8.72 -13.95 -3.59
CA VAL A 161 7.29 -13.60 -3.67
C VAL A 161 6.68 -13.55 -2.27
N MET A 162 6.93 -14.55 -1.43
CA MET A 162 6.42 -14.58 -0.05
C MET A 162 6.95 -13.43 0.79
N LEU A 163 8.24 -13.10 0.66
CA LEU A 163 8.83 -11.93 1.30
C LEU A 163 8.20 -10.63 0.81
N GLY A 164 8.04 -10.47 -0.51
CA GLY A 164 7.39 -9.30 -1.10
C GLY A 164 5.94 -9.14 -0.62
N MET A 165 5.18 -10.24 -0.60
CA MET A 165 3.81 -10.27 -0.10
C MET A 165 3.74 -9.90 1.38
N LEU A 166 4.65 -10.43 2.20
CA LEU A 166 4.74 -10.11 3.62
C LEU A 166 5.03 -8.62 3.85
N ILE A 167 5.92 -8.02 3.06
CA ILE A 167 6.24 -6.58 3.15
C ILE A 167 5.05 -5.72 2.72
N VAL A 168 4.41 -6.06 1.59
CA VAL A 168 3.33 -5.25 1.02
C VAL A 168 2.03 -5.41 1.82
N ILE A 169 1.58 -6.64 2.01
CA ILE A 169 0.33 -6.93 2.74
C ILE A 169 0.56 -6.83 4.23
N GLY A 170 1.51 -7.61 4.75
CA GLY A 170 1.77 -7.71 6.18
C GLY A 170 2.39 -6.45 6.79
N GLY A 171 3.08 -5.63 5.98
CA GLY A 171 3.62 -4.34 6.38
C GLY A 171 2.73 -3.18 5.96
N GLY A 172 2.79 -2.79 4.69
CA GLY A 172 2.19 -1.55 4.17
C GLY A 172 0.66 -1.49 4.31
N MET A 173 -0.06 -2.46 3.74
CA MET A 173 -1.53 -2.49 3.80
C MET A 173 -2.03 -2.67 5.23
N HIS A 174 -1.39 -3.53 6.01
CA HIS A 174 -1.78 -3.77 7.39
C HIS A 174 -1.53 -2.53 8.27
N TYR A 175 -0.39 -1.83 8.11
CA TYR A 175 -0.15 -0.56 8.79
C TYR A 175 -1.21 0.48 8.44
N PHE A 176 -1.56 0.59 7.14
CA PHE A 176 -2.63 1.47 6.72
C PHE A 176 -3.97 1.13 7.37
N ALA A 177 -4.33 -0.15 7.45
CA ALA A 177 -5.53 -0.61 8.13
C ALA A 177 -5.52 -0.24 9.62
N LEU A 178 -4.39 -0.43 10.32
CA LEU A 178 -4.23 -0.03 11.72
C LEU A 178 -4.41 1.48 11.92
N VAL A 179 -3.81 2.30 11.05
CA VAL A 179 -3.95 3.77 11.11
C VAL A 179 -5.40 4.19 10.86
N MET A 180 -6.08 3.58 9.89
CA MET A 180 -7.48 3.88 9.60
C MET A 180 -8.39 3.46 10.76
N ALA A 181 -8.12 2.31 11.36
CA ALA A 181 -8.87 1.83 12.52
C ALA A 181 -8.69 2.74 13.74
N TRP A 182 -7.44 3.14 14.04
CA TRP A 182 -7.13 4.11 15.11
C TRP A 182 -7.85 5.45 14.89
N LYS A 183 -7.83 6.00 13.66
CA LYS A 183 -8.58 7.22 13.35
C LYS A 183 -10.08 7.07 13.59
N ARG A 184 -10.67 5.97 13.11
CA ARG A 184 -12.11 5.70 13.28
C ARG A 184 -12.51 5.60 14.76
N ARG A 185 -11.69 4.92 15.58
CA ARG A 185 -11.93 4.78 17.02
C ARG A 185 -11.81 6.12 17.75
N ARG A 186 -10.77 6.91 17.47
CA ARG A 186 -10.62 8.25 18.05
C ARG A 186 -11.80 9.16 17.70
N GLU A 187 -12.21 9.20 16.44
CA GLU A 187 -13.36 9.99 16.01
C GLU A 187 -14.67 9.52 16.67
N PHE A 188 -14.83 8.21 16.90
CA PHE A 188 -15.95 7.66 17.64
C PHE A 188 -15.99 8.17 19.08
N VAL A 189 -14.87 8.07 19.81
CA VAL A 189 -14.77 8.53 21.21
C VAL A 189 -15.04 10.04 21.30
N GLU A 190 -14.49 10.85 20.39
CA GLU A 190 -14.76 12.29 20.35
C GLU A 190 -16.25 12.61 20.12
N ARG A 191 -16.90 11.91 19.19
CA ARG A 191 -18.35 12.07 18.96
C ARG A 191 -19.15 11.64 20.18
N TYR A 192 -18.75 10.55 20.83
CA TYR A 192 -19.41 10.01 22.01
C TYR A 192 -19.32 10.96 23.21
N ILE A 193 -18.14 11.54 23.47
CA ILE A 193 -17.92 12.60 24.47
C ILE A 193 -18.78 13.83 24.17
N ARG A 194 -18.81 14.26 22.91
CA ARG A 194 -19.58 15.45 22.48
C ARG A 194 -21.07 15.25 22.68
N HIS A 195 -21.59 14.06 22.36
CA HIS A 195 -22.98 13.69 22.61
C HIS A 195 -23.29 13.74 24.11
N ALA A 196 -22.48 13.11 24.95
CA ALA A 196 -22.65 13.12 26.40
C ALA A 196 -22.68 14.54 26.98
N ARG A 197 -21.77 15.41 26.55
CA ARG A 197 -21.73 16.83 26.98
C ARG A 197 -23.00 17.59 26.64
N ARG A 198 -23.49 17.46 25.40
CA ARG A 198 -24.71 18.12 24.94
C ARG A 198 -25.93 17.65 25.69
N THR A 199 -26.07 16.33 25.89
CA THR A 199 -27.19 15.76 26.64
C THR A 199 -27.15 16.15 28.12
N ALA A 200 -25.96 16.33 28.69
CA ALA A 200 -25.82 16.71 30.10
C ALA A 200 -26.17 18.18 30.33
N TRP A 201 -25.62 19.06 29.50
CA TRP A 201 -25.56 20.49 29.83
C TRP A 201 -26.26 21.41 28.84
N GLY A 202 -26.60 20.94 27.64
CA GLY A 202 -27.17 21.78 26.59
C GLY A 202 -26.15 22.83 26.10
N ASP A 203 -25.69 22.68 24.87
CA ASP A 203 -24.72 23.54 24.18
C ASP A 203 -23.24 23.55 24.63
N ASP A 204 -22.36 23.38 23.64
CA ASP A 204 -20.89 23.19 23.71
C ASP A 204 -20.08 24.41 24.21
N THR A 205 -20.72 25.44 24.79
CA THR A 205 -20.03 26.69 25.18
C THR A 205 -19.87 26.91 26.69
N GLY A 206 -20.37 26.02 27.54
CA GLY A 206 -20.15 26.13 29.00
C GLY A 206 -20.81 27.37 29.64
N ILE A 207 -21.78 27.99 28.98
CA ILE A 207 -22.54 29.13 29.51
C ILE A 207 -23.93 28.66 29.89
N GLN A 208 -24.27 28.81 31.17
CA GLN A 208 -25.53 28.40 31.76
C GLN A 208 -26.73 29.14 31.14
N GLY A 209 -27.65 28.37 30.55
CA GLY A 209 -29.12 28.53 30.58
C GLY A 209 -29.70 29.93 30.35
N ILE A 210 -30.18 30.18 29.13
CA ILE A 210 -31.26 31.15 28.87
C ILE A 210 -32.46 30.35 28.34
N PRO A 211 -33.57 30.21 29.10
CA PRO A 211 -34.76 29.54 28.61
C PRO A 211 -35.39 30.37 27.49
N GLY A 212 -35.49 29.83 26.27
CA GLY A 212 -36.38 30.34 25.22
C GLY A 212 -35.75 30.79 23.90
N ILE A 213 -34.56 30.31 23.50
CA ILE A 213 -33.95 30.69 22.20
C ILE A 213 -33.66 29.48 21.27
N ASP A 214 -33.79 28.24 21.74
CA ASP A 214 -33.27 27.07 20.99
C ASP A 214 -34.30 26.38 20.07
N ALA A 215 -35.29 27.11 19.55
CA ALA A 215 -36.25 26.56 18.59
C ALA A 215 -35.78 26.63 17.12
N THR A 216 -34.56 27.07 16.83
CA THR A 216 -34.08 27.19 15.44
C THR A 216 -32.64 26.72 15.26
N ALA A 217 -32.43 25.41 15.28
CA ALA A 217 -31.33 24.76 14.59
C ALA A 217 -31.69 23.30 14.31
N THR A 218 -32.44 23.07 13.23
CA THR A 218 -32.59 21.74 12.63
C THR A 218 -31.23 21.28 12.07
N PRO A 219 -30.76 20.05 12.37
CA PRO A 219 -29.62 19.45 11.68
C PRO A 219 -30.00 19.04 10.23
N PRO A 220 -29.04 18.91 9.30
CA PRO A 220 -29.34 18.44 7.94
C PRO A 220 -29.80 16.96 7.98
N PRO A 221 -30.81 16.57 7.17
CA PRO A 221 -31.42 15.26 7.27
C PRO A 221 -30.47 14.16 6.76
N VAL A 222 -30.31 13.13 7.60
CA VAL A 222 -29.89 11.79 7.17
C VAL A 222 -31.13 11.12 6.57
N ASN A 223 -31.00 10.62 5.36
CA ASN A 223 -32.07 10.05 4.56
C ASN A 223 -32.40 8.62 5.02
N THR A 224 -33.56 8.42 5.62
CA THR A 224 -34.24 7.12 5.71
C THR A 224 -35.73 7.34 5.52
N GLU A 225 -36.25 6.81 4.42
CA GLU A 225 -37.67 6.68 4.10
C GLU A 225 -38.40 5.98 5.26
N GLN A 226 -39.61 6.47 5.65
CA GLN A 226 -40.80 5.63 5.86
C GLN A 226 -41.99 6.39 6.50
N TRP A 227 -43.06 6.54 5.69
CA TRP A 227 -44.51 6.49 5.95
C TRP A 227 -45.25 7.53 6.82
N ASP A 228 -46.34 8.02 6.22
CA ASP A 228 -47.40 8.88 6.73
C ASP A 228 -48.16 8.27 7.94
N ASP A 229 -48.52 9.10 8.92
CA ASP A 229 -49.89 9.12 9.43
C ASP A 229 -50.26 10.49 10.02
N GLU A 230 -51.51 10.85 9.79
CA GLU A 230 -52.15 12.15 9.95
C GLU A 230 -52.92 12.17 11.28
N SER A 231 -52.74 13.21 12.11
CA SER A 231 -53.79 13.61 13.06
C SER A 231 -53.60 15.05 13.54
N ASP A 232 -54.67 15.83 13.34
CA ASP A 232 -54.89 17.21 13.74
C ASP A 232 -54.83 17.43 15.26
N GLU A 233 -54.33 18.60 15.68
CA GLU A 233 -55.10 19.58 16.47
C GLU A 233 -54.30 20.88 16.71
N ALA A 234 -54.95 22.02 16.45
CA ALA A 234 -54.41 23.37 16.58
C ALA A 234 -54.94 24.05 17.88
N PRO A 235 -54.59 25.32 18.23
CA PRO A 235 -53.84 25.64 19.45
C PRO A 235 -54.63 26.48 20.47
N GLN A 236 -54.13 26.61 21.71
CA GLN A 236 -54.63 27.59 22.69
C GLN A 236 -53.59 28.66 23.03
N GLU A 237 -53.95 29.91 22.73
CA GLU A 237 -53.21 31.15 22.95
C GLU A 237 -53.14 31.56 24.43
N MET A 238 -52.01 32.14 24.86
CA MET A 238 -51.90 32.90 26.11
C MET A 238 -51.30 34.28 25.83
N ALA A 239 -51.90 35.29 26.46
CA ALA A 239 -51.89 36.70 26.09
C ALA A 239 -50.52 37.44 26.10
N PRO A 240 -50.35 38.49 25.27
CA PRO A 240 -49.13 39.30 25.24
C PRO A 240 -49.03 40.29 26.41
N MET A 241 -48.01 40.12 27.26
CA MET A 241 -47.67 41.08 28.33
C MET A 241 -47.08 42.39 27.76
N ASN A 242 -47.53 43.52 28.30
CA ASN A 242 -47.19 44.86 27.81
C ASN A 242 -45.70 45.25 28.04
N ARG A 243 -45.08 45.75 26.98
CA ARG A 243 -43.65 46.12 26.80
C ARG A 243 -43.06 47.09 27.85
N ARG A 244 -43.88 47.69 28.71
CA ARG A 244 -43.47 48.63 29.77
C ARG A 244 -43.10 47.95 31.09
N GLN A 245 -43.72 46.80 31.42
CA GLN A 245 -43.37 46.01 32.62
C GLN A 245 -42.04 45.26 32.44
N LYS A 246 -41.75 44.78 31.21
CA LYS A 246 -40.50 44.05 30.89
C LYS A 246 -39.23 44.89 31.11
N ARG A 247 -39.29 46.21 30.88
CA ARG A 247 -38.14 47.11 31.09
C ARG A 247 -37.91 47.50 32.56
N ALA A 248 -38.92 47.39 33.42
CA ALA A 248 -38.78 47.68 34.85
C ALA A 248 -38.02 46.55 35.56
N MET A 249 -38.39 45.29 35.28
CA MET A 249 -37.66 44.10 35.78
C MET A 249 -36.20 44.05 35.31
N GLU A 250 -35.93 44.51 34.08
CA GLU A 250 -34.56 44.55 33.54
C GLU A 250 -33.68 45.62 34.21
N LYS A 251 -34.29 46.70 34.73
CA LYS A 251 -33.57 47.80 35.41
C LYS A 251 -33.25 47.47 36.87
N GLU A 252 -34.08 46.66 37.53
CA GLU A 252 -33.83 46.18 38.90
C GLU A 252 -32.76 45.08 38.91
N ASN A 253 -32.84 44.08 38.02
CA ASN A 253 -31.86 42.99 37.95
C ASN A 253 -30.43 43.43 37.57
N ARG A 254 -30.27 44.62 36.97
CA ARG A 254 -28.95 45.18 36.59
C ARG A 254 -28.26 45.92 37.73
N LYS A 255 -28.99 46.37 38.76
CA LYS A 255 -28.43 47.10 39.91
C LYS A 255 -27.77 46.17 40.94
N ASP A 256 -28.27 44.95 41.11
CA ASP A 256 -27.72 44.01 42.09
C ASP A 256 -26.49 43.22 41.59
N LYS A 257 -26.37 42.99 40.28
CA LYS A 257 -25.21 42.28 39.70
C LYS A 257 -23.93 43.10 39.62
N LYS A 258 -24.01 44.44 39.67
CA LYS A 258 -22.83 45.32 39.49
C LYS A 258 -22.06 45.57 40.79
N SER A 259 -22.67 45.36 41.95
CA SER A 259 -22.07 45.63 43.27
C SER A 259 -21.27 44.44 43.85
N THR A 260 -21.57 43.21 43.42
CA THR A 260 -20.92 41.98 43.90
C THR A 260 -19.67 41.59 43.09
N VAL A 261 -19.66 41.86 41.78
CA VAL A 261 -18.54 41.54 40.89
C VAL A 261 -17.33 42.46 41.12
N VAL A 262 -17.55 43.72 41.50
CA VAL A 262 -16.47 44.70 41.73
C VAL A 262 -15.77 44.51 43.09
N LYS A 263 -16.45 43.89 44.08
CA LYS A 263 -15.84 43.61 45.40
C LYS A 263 -15.04 42.31 45.45
N LYS A 264 -15.30 41.33 44.58
CA LYS A 264 -14.57 40.05 44.56
C LYS A 264 -13.25 40.13 43.76
N ALA A 265 -13.14 41.05 42.80
CA ALA A 265 -11.95 41.23 41.96
C ALA A 265 -10.80 42.02 42.63
N ARG A 266 -10.97 42.53 43.85
CA ARG A 266 -9.94 43.33 44.57
C ARG A 266 -9.23 42.61 45.73
N LYS A 267 -9.52 41.32 46.00
CA LYS A 267 -9.00 40.62 47.20
C LYS A 267 -8.19 39.33 46.95
N SER A 268 -7.84 38.98 45.72
CA SER A 268 -6.94 37.83 45.49
C SER A 268 -5.82 38.23 44.54
N GLY A 269 -4.63 38.43 45.10
CA GLY A 269 -3.39 38.63 44.36
C GLY A 269 -3.10 37.41 43.48
N ILE A 270 -2.91 37.68 42.21
CA ILE A 270 -2.49 36.73 41.18
C ILE A 270 -0.96 36.79 41.15
N SER A 271 -0.27 35.69 41.50
CA SER A 271 1.00 35.25 40.89
C SER A 271 1.73 34.20 41.72
N THR A 272 1.23 32.98 41.76
CA THR A 272 2.03 31.76 41.92
C THR A 272 1.30 30.64 41.19
N PRO A 273 1.95 29.88 40.30
CA PRO A 273 1.31 28.70 39.72
C PRO A 273 1.23 27.67 40.85
N VAL A 274 0.05 27.49 41.42
CA VAL A 274 -0.21 26.30 42.22
C VAL A 274 -0.31 25.16 41.21
N GLU A 275 0.72 24.31 41.21
CA GLU A 275 0.67 23.05 40.48
C GLU A 275 -0.58 22.30 40.95
N ALA A 276 -1.51 22.07 40.03
CA ALA A 276 -2.68 21.26 40.30
C ALA A 276 -2.20 19.85 40.64
N GLN A 277 -2.25 19.50 41.92
CA GLN A 277 -2.30 18.09 42.31
C GLN A 277 -3.48 17.47 41.55
N LEU A 278 -3.20 16.49 40.70
CA LEU A 278 -4.24 15.66 40.10
C LEU A 278 -4.87 14.83 41.22
N THR A 279 -5.86 15.40 41.90
CA THR A 279 -6.92 14.62 42.54
C THR A 279 -7.65 13.89 41.42
N SER A 280 -7.43 12.58 41.35
CA SER A 280 -8.23 11.64 40.56
C SER A 280 -9.62 11.56 41.18
N GLY A 281 -10.47 12.53 40.84
CA GLY A 281 -11.83 12.63 41.34
C GLY A 281 -12.55 13.78 40.63
N PRO A 282 -13.82 13.62 40.26
CA PRO A 282 -14.55 14.67 39.54
C PRO A 282 -14.71 15.91 40.42
N GLN A 283 -14.53 17.08 39.83
CA GLN A 283 -14.59 18.37 40.51
C GLN A 283 -15.85 19.12 40.05
N GLY A 284 -16.93 19.00 40.82
CA GLY A 284 -18.12 19.82 40.68
C GLY A 284 -19.42 19.03 40.56
N ALA A 285 -20.44 19.66 39.96
CA ALA A 285 -21.75 19.06 39.81
C ALA A 285 -21.70 17.97 38.72
N LYS A 286 -22.00 16.74 39.10
CA LYS A 286 -22.07 15.58 38.21
C LYS A 286 -23.48 15.42 37.64
N LYS A 287 -23.59 15.13 36.34
CA LYS A 287 -24.82 14.64 35.71
C LYS A 287 -24.60 13.25 35.16
N ARG A 288 -25.52 12.34 35.47
CA ARG A 288 -25.52 10.96 34.97
C ARG A 288 -26.45 10.85 33.78
N ILE A 289 -25.98 10.26 32.70
CA ILE A 289 -26.72 10.01 31.47
C ILE A 289 -26.54 8.56 31.10
N VAL A 290 -27.61 7.93 30.60
CA VAL A 290 -27.52 6.60 30.00
C VAL A 290 -27.36 6.81 28.50
N ALA A 291 -26.27 6.28 27.93
CA ALA A 291 -26.03 6.32 26.50
C ALA A 291 -26.84 5.23 25.78
N GLU A 292 -26.93 5.32 24.46
CA GLU A 292 -27.72 4.39 23.62
C GLU A 292 -27.26 2.92 23.73
N ASN A 293 -25.99 2.71 24.08
CA ASN A 293 -25.41 1.40 24.35
C ASN A 293 -25.69 0.88 25.78
N GLY A 294 -26.56 1.54 26.55
CA GLY A 294 -26.91 1.16 27.92
C GLY A 294 -25.84 1.50 28.97
N LYS A 295 -24.68 2.03 28.56
CA LYS A 295 -23.61 2.43 29.48
C LYS A 295 -23.93 3.77 30.16
N VAL A 296 -23.55 3.89 31.43
CA VAL A 296 -23.78 5.12 32.21
C VAL A 296 -22.57 6.04 32.07
N LEU A 297 -22.82 7.27 31.65
CA LEU A 297 -21.83 8.33 31.52
C LEU A 297 -22.06 9.39 32.59
N VAL A 298 -21.01 9.71 33.33
CA VAL A 298 -20.99 10.79 34.32
C VAL A 298 -20.27 11.98 33.68
N VAL A 299 -20.99 13.08 33.46
CA VAL A 299 -20.40 14.32 32.94
C VAL A 299 -20.23 15.31 34.08
N ASP A 300 -19.00 15.76 34.28
CA ASP A 300 -18.67 16.77 35.28
C ASP A 300 -18.89 18.19 34.73
N SER A 301 -19.01 19.17 35.62
CA SER A 301 -19.15 20.58 35.30
C SER A 301 -17.96 21.17 34.51
N ALA A 302 -16.78 20.54 34.62
CA ALA A 302 -15.60 20.84 33.82
C ALA A 302 -15.66 20.31 32.37
N GLY A 303 -16.68 19.50 32.03
CA GLY A 303 -16.82 18.87 30.72
C GLY A 303 -16.06 17.56 30.56
N ASN A 304 -15.46 17.02 31.62
CA ASN A 304 -14.89 15.68 31.61
C ASN A 304 -16.02 14.63 31.63
N VAL A 305 -15.88 13.61 30.80
CA VAL A 305 -16.87 12.53 30.68
C VAL A 305 -16.24 11.26 31.22
N PHE A 306 -16.88 10.66 32.21
CA PHE A 306 -16.46 9.42 32.83
C PHE A 306 -17.42 8.30 32.44
N LEU A 307 -16.89 7.11 32.14
CA LEU A 307 -17.65 5.89 31.93
C LEU A 307 -17.78 5.16 33.28
N GLU A 308 -19.00 4.93 33.74
CA GLU A 308 -19.28 4.16 34.94
C GLU A 308 -19.45 2.69 34.53
N GLU A 309 -18.45 1.85 34.86
CA GLU A 309 -18.52 0.39 34.69
C GLU A 309 -18.84 -0.26 36.03
N GLU A 310 -19.83 -1.16 36.03
CA GLU A 310 -20.16 -1.99 37.18
C GLU A 310 -19.31 -3.26 37.11
N SER A 311 -18.29 -3.36 37.97
CA SER A 311 -17.47 -4.58 38.09
C SER A 311 -18.35 -5.76 38.54
N GLU A 312 -17.95 -6.99 38.22
CA GLU A 312 -18.69 -8.22 38.54
C GLU A 312 -19.01 -8.37 40.06
N GLU A 313 -18.28 -7.65 40.92
CA GLU A 313 -18.49 -7.57 42.37
C GLU A 313 -19.45 -6.44 42.81
N GLY A 314 -20.15 -5.80 41.88
CA GLY A 314 -21.11 -4.71 42.16
C GLY A 314 -20.48 -3.37 42.53
N GLN A 315 -19.15 -3.23 42.40
CA GLN A 315 -18.44 -1.97 42.64
C GLN A 315 -18.44 -1.11 41.38
N LYS A 316 -18.98 0.11 41.48
CA LYS A 316 -19.02 1.11 40.41
C LYS A 316 -17.66 1.81 40.30
N GLN A 317 -16.98 1.66 39.16
CA GLN A 317 -15.74 2.37 38.87
C GLN A 317 -15.98 3.42 37.77
N GLU A 318 -15.49 4.64 38.00
CA GLU A 318 -15.58 5.76 37.06
C GLU A 318 -14.25 5.88 36.29
N PHE A 319 -14.24 5.58 34.99
CA PHE A 319 -13.07 5.73 34.12
C PHE A 319 -13.17 7.02 33.30
N LEU A 320 -12.12 7.85 33.28
CA LEU A 320 -12.11 9.03 32.41
C LEU A 320 -12.02 8.58 30.95
N LEU A 321 -12.88 9.12 30.08
CA LEU A 321 -12.83 8.83 28.66
C LEU A 321 -11.97 9.88 27.95
N ASP A 322 -10.76 9.51 27.55
CA ASP A 322 -9.81 10.40 26.86
C ASP A 322 -9.45 9.87 25.45
N PRO A 323 -9.78 10.59 24.36
CA PRO A 323 -9.42 10.21 22.99
C PRO A 323 -7.90 10.08 22.75
N ASP A 324 -7.08 10.76 23.56
CA ASP A 324 -5.62 10.77 23.41
C ASP A 324 -4.93 9.64 24.21
N GLU A 325 -5.70 8.84 24.96
CA GLU A 325 -5.16 7.70 25.73
C GLU A 325 -4.82 6.50 24.84
N GLU A 326 -5.49 6.35 23.68
CA GLU A 326 -5.21 5.28 22.72
C GLU A 326 -3.85 5.47 22.02
N PRO A 327 -2.89 4.53 22.16
CA PRO A 327 -1.58 4.65 21.57
C PRO A 327 -1.65 4.61 20.03
N GLN A 328 -0.87 5.47 19.39
CA GLN A 328 -0.78 5.48 17.92
C GLN A 328 -0.16 4.16 17.42
N PRO A 329 -0.72 3.56 16.36
CA PRO A 329 -0.18 2.32 15.81
C PRO A 329 1.22 2.53 15.25
N THR A 330 2.13 1.65 15.64
CA THR A 330 3.53 1.66 15.19
C THR A 330 3.76 0.62 14.10
N ILE A 331 4.89 0.73 13.40
CA ILE A 331 5.26 -0.24 12.36
C ILE A 331 5.50 -1.63 12.99
N TYR A 332 5.88 -1.70 14.26
CA TYR A 332 6.08 -2.96 14.98
C TYR A 332 4.79 -3.73 15.27
N ASP A 333 3.64 -3.05 15.23
CA ASP A 333 2.34 -3.68 15.40
C ASP A 333 1.89 -4.45 14.15
N THR A 334 2.66 -4.33 13.07
CA THR A 334 2.34 -4.97 11.80
C THR A 334 2.70 -6.45 11.78
N LEU A 335 1.97 -7.22 10.96
CA LEU A 335 2.25 -8.63 10.73
C LEU A 335 3.68 -8.86 10.22
N LEU A 336 4.27 -7.89 9.52
CA LEU A 336 5.66 -7.92 9.07
C LEU A 336 6.66 -8.17 10.21
N PHE A 337 6.41 -7.62 11.41
CA PHE A 337 7.28 -7.79 12.58
C PHE A 337 6.73 -8.82 13.57
N LYS A 338 5.41 -8.92 13.72
CA LYS A 338 4.77 -9.91 14.62
C LYS A 338 4.97 -11.34 14.14
N LEU A 339 4.87 -11.64 12.85
CA LEU A 339 5.02 -13.01 12.32
C LEU A 339 6.43 -13.58 12.55
N PRO A 340 7.54 -12.88 12.21
CA PRO A 340 8.87 -13.38 12.52
C PRO A 340 9.14 -13.53 14.01
N LYS A 341 8.70 -12.56 14.84
CA LYS A 341 8.82 -12.63 16.31
C LYS A 341 8.09 -13.86 16.86
N PHE A 342 6.87 -14.10 16.41
CA PHE A 342 6.07 -15.26 16.80
C PHE A 342 6.74 -16.57 16.36
N ALA A 343 7.19 -16.69 15.11
CA ALA A 343 7.87 -17.88 14.62
C ALA A 343 9.18 -18.17 15.41
N TYR A 344 9.93 -17.13 15.76
CA TYR A 344 11.11 -17.24 16.63
C TYR A 344 10.74 -17.73 18.04
N ASN A 345 9.72 -17.14 18.65
CA ASN A 345 9.26 -17.54 19.98
C ASN A 345 8.75 -18.99 20.00
N GLN A 346 8.02 -19.43 18.97
CA GLN A 346 7.51 -20.79 18.86
C GLN A 346 8.61 -21.83 18.61
N THR A 347 9.74 -21.45 18.01
CA THR A 347 10.84 -22.38 17.70
C THR A 347 11.93 -22.32 18.75
N VAL A 348 12.66 -21.19 18.81
CA VAL A 348 13.79 -20.98 19.73
C VAL A 348 13.29 -20.67 21.14
N GLY A 349 12.22 -19.87 21.27
CA GLY A 349 11.67 -19.50 22.58
C GLY A 349 11.18 -20.68 23.42
N ARG A 350 10.67 -21.73 22.76
CA ARG A 350 10.34 -23.02 23.40
C ARG A 350 11.59 -23.75 23.91
N LEU A 351 12.70 -23.68 23.17
CA LEU A 351 13.95 -24.34 23.55
C LEU A 351 14.69 -23.59 24.67
N THR A 352 14.59 -22.26 24.70
CA THR A 352 15.22 -21.41 25.73
C THR A 352 14.38 -21.24 27.00
N GLY A 353 13.21 -21.89 27.09
CA GLY A 353 12.37 -21.90 28.29
C GLY A 353 11.54 -20.64 28.56
N ASN A 354 11.39 -19.73 27.58
CA ASN A 354 10.62 -18.50 27.75
C ASN A 354 9.12 -18.75 27.49
N ARG A 355 8.43 -19.36 28.47
CA ARG A 355 7.02 -19.75 28.37
C ARG A 355 6.06 -18.58 28.09
N GLN A 356 6.30 -17.42 28.72
CA GLN A 356 5.47 -16.22 28.54
C GLN A 356 5.45 -15.73 27.08
N ALA A 357 6.60 -15.77 26.40
CA ALA A 357 6.70 -15.36 24.99
C ALA A 357 6.08 -16.36 24.00
N VAL A 358 5.86 -17.61 24.42
CA VAL A 358 5.26 -18.69 23.62
C VAL A 358 3.73 -18.66 23.71
N GLU A 359 3.19 -18.17 24.83
CA GLU A 359 1.75 -18.06 25.09
C GLU A 359 1.13 -16.78 24.51
N GLU A 360 1.94 -15.78 24.11
CA GLU A 360 1.47 -14.55 23.44
C GLU A 360 0.82 -14.90 22.08
N PRO A 361 -0.49 -14.66 21.88
CA PRO A 361 -1.17 -14.95 20.62
C PRO A 361 -0.71 -13.98 19.52
N LEU A 362 -0.63 -14.48 18.27
CA LEU A 362 -0.19 -13.67 17.12
C LEU A 362 -1.14 -12.50 16.83
N LEU A 363 -2.44 -12.72 17.03
CA LEU A 363 -3.51 -11.75 16.88
C LEU A 363 -4.32 -11.76 18.17
N GLU A 364 -4.56 -10.58 18.75
CA GLU A 364 -5.51 -10.41 19.83
C GLU A 364 -6.91 -10.58 19.25
N SER A 365 -7.57 -11.71 19.52
CA SER A 365 -8.97 -11.93 19.17
C SER A 365 -9.85 -11.23 20.20
N ASN A 366 -10.10 -9.93 20.00
CA ASN A 366 -11.17 -9.24 20.73
C ASN A 366 -12.47 -9.47 19.96
N ASP A 367 -13.30 -10.40 20.44
CA ASP A 367 -14.63 -10.69 19.90
C ASP A 367 -15.68 -9.61 20.22
N GLN A 368 -15.25 -8.53 20.89
CA GLN A 368 -16.10 -7.39 21.25
C GLN A 368 -16.38 -6.49 20.03
N PRO A 369 -17.57 -5.85 19.97
CA PRO A 369 -17.86 -4.86 18.93
C PRO A 369 -16.85 -3.71 18.96
N GLU A 370 -16.54 -3.13 17.80
CA GLU A 370 -15.48 -2.11 17.67
C GLU A 370 -15.68 -0.89 18.59
N GLU A 371 -16.93 -0.57 18.90
CA GLU A 371 -17.32 0.53 19.80
C GLU A 371 -16.92 0.25 21.25
N GLU A 372 -17.05 -0.99 21.71
CA GLU A 372 -16.62 -1.39 23.05
C GLU A 372 -15.10 -1.39 23.16
N ILE A 373 -14.40 -1.83 22.11
CA ILE A 373 -12.93 -1.79 22.03
C ILE A 373 -12.45 -0.33 22.09
N ALA A 374 -13.12 0.58 21.37
CA ALA A 374 -12.79 2.00 21.40
C ALA A 374 -12.98 2.61 22.80
N LEU A 375 -14.06 2.25 23.49
CA LEU A 375 -14.32 2.71 24.86
C LEU A 375 -13.30 2.12 25.84
N ALA A 376 -13.03 0.81 25.78
CA ALA A 376 -12.05 0.14 26.62
C ALA A 376 -10.63 0.70 26.43
N ASN A 377 -10.23 0.99 25.19
CA ASN A 377 -8.92 1.60 24.91
C ASN A 377 -8.82 3.05 25.40
N ALA A 378 -9.94 3.78 25.43
CA ALA A 378 -10.00 5.16 25.89
C ALA A 378 -10.24 5.29 27.41
N THR A 379 -10.47 4.17 28.11
CA THR A 379 -10.54 4.08 29.58
C THR A 379 -9.36 3.31 30.19
N ALA A 380 -8.61 2.58 29.37
CA ALA A 380 -7.45 1.81 29.79
C ALA A 380 -6.36 2.75 30.31
N ASN A 381 -6.30 2.90 31.64
CA ASN A 381 -5.26 3.62 32.37
C ASN A 381 -3.89 3.41 31.71
N ASN A 382 -3.43 4.39 30.97
CA ASN A 382 -2.16 4.30 30.28
C ASN A 382 -1.05 4.33 31.32
N VAL A 383 -0.49 3.16 31.61
CA VAL A 383 0.69 2.99 32.47
C VAL A 383 1.85 3.89 32.00
N ASN A 384 1.88 4.31 30.72
CA ASN A 384 2.87 5.25 30.19
C ASN A 384 2.55 6.74 30.39
N GLY A 385 1.30 7.09 30.73
CA GLY A 385 0.93 8.45 31.14
C GLY A 385 1.56 8.82 32.49
N GLU A 386 1.68 7.86 33.40
CA GLU A 386 2.36 8.05 34.68
C GLU A 386 3.89 8.12 34.55
N THR A 387 4.49 7.41 33.59
CA THR A 387 5.96 7.42 33.41
C THR A 387 6.48 8.73 32.81
N ARG A 388 5.63 9.51 32.11
CA ARG A 388 5.97 10.90 31.73
C ARG A 388 5.93 11.89 32.90
N LYS A 389 5.30 11.54 34.04
CA LYS A 389 5.33 12.33 35.29
C LYS A 389 6.56 12.06 36.17
N ARG A 390 7.41 11.09 35.83
CA ARG A 390 8.64 10.77 36.58
C ARG A 390 9.95 11.18 35.88
N LYS A 391 10.00 12.34 35.22
CA LYS A 391 11.28 12.99 34.87
C LYS A 391 11.19 14.52 34.98
N ALA A 392 10.83 15.03 36.16
CA ALA A 392 11.06 16.43 36.51
C ALA A 392 12.24 16.53 37.49
N LYS A 393 13.38 17.01 36.95
CA LYS A 393 14.57 17.57 37.61
C LYS A 393 14.77 17.27 39.11
N ALA A 394 15.74 16.40 39.41
CA ALA A 394 16.45 16.46 40.68
C ALA A 394 17.21 17.79 40.76
N LYS A 395 16.65 18.77 41.48
CA LYS A 395 17.32 20.02 41.81
C LYS A 395 18.26 19.71 42.98
N ALA A 396 19.56 19.75 42.71
CA ALA A 396 20.59 19.68 43.72
C ALA A 396 20.41 20.83 44.72
N THR A 397 20.11 20.50 45.97
CA THR A 397 20.31 21.40 47.11
C THR A 397 21.78 21.35 47.51
N ARG A 398 22.34 22.55 47.64
CA ARG A 398 23.73 22.85 47.98
C ARG A 398 23.89 22.92 49.50
#